data_AF-A0A6I6LBD0-F1
#
_entry.id   AF-A0A6I6LBD0-F1
#
_cell.length_a   1.000
_cell.length_b   1.000
_cell.length_c   1.000
_cell.angle_alpha   90.00
_cell.angle_beta   90.00
_cell.angle_gamma   90.00
#
_symmetry.space_group_name_H-M   'P 1'
#
loop_
_entity.id
_entity.type
_entity.pdbx_description
1 polymer ?
#
loop_
_entity_poly.entity_id
_entity_poly.type
_entity_poly.pdbx_seq_one_letter_code
_entity_poly.pdbx_strand_id
1 'polypeptide(L)'
;MRALSADYAECVLGYQNRVALAREFLVKDLPSESLPKGKFSRLINGECLVKVAKPENGIQMTFPGELYRYALAGALMRKDFGQTSFADFSKVPPLQHRPFPILDETAVPKKKKKADEFREEYRLAWLDGFMARYAECVVRRIPQESRDLLASEVASVQEKDNFGVMADALSKCMPEGRTIRFGKEMLRGSVAVAYYRLADAATKLAAEPAGTAAPLQTVPNPD
;
A
#
# COMPACT_ATOMS: atom_id res chain seq x y z
N MET A 1 16.73 -7.86 -4.26
CA MET A 1 16.00 -6.59 -4.43
C MET A 1 14.92 -6.36 -3.39
N ARG A 2 14.00 -7.31 -3.13
CA ARG A 2 12.96 -7.16 -2.09
C ARG A 2 13.50 -6.84 -0.68
N ALA A 3 14.50 -7.59 -0.20
CA ALA A 3 15.14 -7.33 1.10
C ALA A 3 15.80 -5.95 1.14
N LEU A 4 16.62 -5.63 0.12
CA LEU A 4 17.25 -4.30 -0.03
C LEU A 4 16.26 -3.13 0.06
N SER A 5 15.09 -3.26 -0.58
CA SER A 5 14.04 -2.24 -0.55
C SER A 5 13.44 -2.08 0.85
N ALA A 6 13.24 -3.20 1.56
CA ALA A 6 12.75 -3.20 2.94
C ALA A 6 13.78 -2.55 3.88
N ASP A 7 15.06 -2.94 3.79
CA ASP A 7 16.14 -2.37 4.59
C ASP A 7 16.29 -0.86 4.35
N TYR A 8 16.14 -0.44 3.09
CA TYR A 8 16.16 0.97 2.73
C TYR A 8 15.01 1.75 3.37
N ALA A 9 13.78 1.23 3.28
CA ALA A 9 12.62 1.84 3.90
C ALA A 9 12.76 1.91 5.44
N GLU A 10 13.29 0.87 6.07
CA GLU A 10 13.58 0.86 7.50
C GLU A 10 14.60 1.92 7.90
N CYS A 11 15.70 2.05 7.14
CA CYS A 11 16.65 3.14 7.36
C CYS A 11 15.99 4.51 7.22
N VAL A 12 15.17 4.73 6.19
CA VAL A 12 14.47 6.01 5.97
C VAL A 12 13.52 6.33 7.12
N LEU A 13 12.84 5.33 7.68
CA LEU A 13 11.92 5.47 8.82
C LEU A 13 12.61 5.45 10.19
N GLY A 14 13.95 5.36 10.23
CA GLY A 14 14.76 5.68 11.39
C GLY A 14 14.73 7.19 11.73
N TYR A 15 14.40 8.04 10.74
CA TYR A 15 14.28 9.49 10.91
C TYR A 15 12.84 9.89 11.23
N GLN A 16 12.58 10.41 12.44
CA GLN A 16 11.22 10.70 12.93
C GLN A 16 10.41 11.64 12.02
N ASN A 17 11.05 12.67 11.48
CA ASN A 17 10.42 13.60 10.54
C ASN A 17 9.99 12.93 9.21
N ARG A 18 10.61 11.80 8.84
CA ARG A 18 10.24 11.02 7.65
C ARG A 18 9.14 10.01 7.92
N VAL A 19 9.02 9.53 9.16
CA VAL A 19 7.90 8.70 9.59
C VAL A 19 6.59 9.42 9.28
N ALA A 20 6.42 10.65 9.79
CA ALA A 20 5.20 11.43 9.55
C ALA A 20 4.89 11.64 8.05
N LEU A 21 5.91 11.91 7.24
CA LEU A 21 5.75 12.06 5.79
C LEU A 21 5.33 10.76 5.11
N ALA A 22 5.91 9.62 5.50
CA ALA A 22 5.56 8.31 4.97
C ALA A 22 4.13 7.90 5.36
N ARG A 23 3.71 8.18 6.61
CA ARG A 23 2.32 7.96 7.05
C ARG A 23 1.35 8.76 6.18
N GLU A 24 1.63 10.05 5.99
CA GLU A 24 0.80 10.92 5.16
C GLU A 24 0.73 10.42 3.71
N PHE A 25 1.87 10.03 3.13
CA PHE A 25 1.96 9.50 1.78
C PHE A 25 1.08 8.25 1.58
N LEU A 26 1.12 7.31 2.53
CA LEU A 26 0.33 6.07 2.47
C LEU A 26 -1.16 6.30 2.72
N VAL A 27 -1.51 7.03 3.78
CA VAL A 27 -2.91 7.22 4.19
C VAL A 27 -3.69 7.98 3.12
N LYS A 28 -3.08 8.98 2.50
CA LYS A 28 -3.69 9.76 1.41
C LYS A 28 -3.68 9.04 0.05
N ASP A 29 -3.16 7.81 -0.04
CA ASP A 29 -3.03 7.03 -1.28
C ASP A 29 -2.41 7.85 -2.43
N LEU A 30 -1.36 8.63 -2.12
CA LEU A 30 -0.74 9.51 -3.10
C LEU A 30 0.02 8.68 -4.15
N PRO A 31 -0.05 9.04 -5.44
CA PRO A 31 0.58 8.26 -6.49
C PRO A 31 2.11 8.36 -6.44
N SER A 32 2.82 7.36 -6.96
CA SER A 32 4.28 7.21 -6.78
C SER A 32 5.08 8.37 -7.40
N GLU A 33 4.54 9.06 -8.40
CA GLU A 33 5.07 10.27 -9.01
C GLU A 33 5.12 11.47 -8.04
N SER A 34 4.45 11.35 -6.89
CA SER A 34 4.52 12.34 -5.80
C SER A 34 5.82 12.21 -5.00
N LEU A 35 6.45 11.03 -4.96
CA LEU A 35 7.67 10.78 -4.20
C LEU A 35 8.82 11.72 -4.60
N PRO A 36 9.16 11.92 -5.88
CA PRO A 36 10.24 12.85 -6.24
C PRO A 36 9.84 14.34 -6.13
N LYS A 37 8.61 14.67 -5.70
CA LYS A 37 8.08 16.05 -5.73
C LYS A 37 7.89 16.64 -4.33
N GLY A 38 8.10 17.95 -4.23
CA GLY A 38 7.78 18.74 -3.04
C GLY A 38 8.34 18.14 -1.74
N LYS A 39 7.51 18.09 -0.70
CA LYS A 39 7.91 17.61 0.63
C LYS A 39 8.21 16.11 0.71
N PHE A 40 7.67 15.30 -0.20
CA PHE A 40 7.83 13.84 -0.20
C PHE A 40 9.17 13.39 -0.81
N SER A 41 9.86 14.28 -1.55
CA SER A 41 11.24 14.05 -2.00
C SER A 41 12.19 13.70 -0.85
N ARG A 42 11.88 14.17 0.36
CA ARG A 42 12.61 13.86 1.60
C ARG A 42 12.52 12.40 2.04
N LEU A 43 11.59 11.62 1.47
CA LEU A 43 11.54 10.17 1.64
C LEU A 43 12.60 9.46 0.78
N ILE A 44 13.21 10.13 -0.20
CA ILE A 44 14.36 9.62 -0.95
C ILE A 44 15.61 10.13 -0.26
N ASN A 45 16.41 9.22 0.31
CA ASN A 45 17.60 9.56 1.07
C ASN A 45 18.84 8.80 0.59
N GLY A 46 19.86 9.55 0.17
CA GLY A 46 21.13 9.00 -0.30
C GLY A 46 21.97 8.34 0.80
N GLU A 47 21.92 8.85 2.04
CA GLU A 47 22.68 8.23 3.15
C GLU A 47 22.19 6.81 3.44
N CYS A 48 20.87 6.59 3.46
CA CYS A 48 20.30 5.26 3.58
C CYS A 48 20.66 4.36 2.40
N LEU A 49 20.79 4.92 1.19
CA LEU A 49 21.23 4.16 0.02
C LEU A 49 22.66 3.65 0.22
N VAL A 50 23.57 4.50 0.69
CA VAL A 50 24.96 4.10 1.02
C VAL A 50 25.01 3.06 2.14
N LYS A 51 24.15 3.17 3.15
CA LYS A 51 24.12 2.22 4.29
C LYS A 51 23.67 0.81 3.88
N VAL A 52 22.65 0.72 3.03
CA VAL A 52 22.06 -0.59 2.65
C VAL A 52 22.76 -1.22 1.45
N ALA A 53 23.31 -0.37 0.59
CA ALA A 53 23.91 -0.80 -0.65
C ALA A 53 25.42 -0.90 -0.44
N LYS A 54 25.93 -2.13 -0.27
CA LYS A 54 27.34 -2.40 0.00
C LYS A 54 28.25 -1.63 -0.99
N PRO A 55 29.26 -0.89 -0.51
CA PRO A 55 29.84 0.29 -1.18
C PRO A 55 30.74 0.01 -2.39
N GLU A 56 30.74 -1.21 -2.92
CA GLU A 56 31.79 -1.71 -3.80
C GLU A 56 31.69 -1.14 -5.23
N ASN A 57 30.52 -0.62 -5.60
CA ASN A 57 30.27 0.11 -6.84
C ASN A 57 29.18 1.16 -6.56
N GLY A 58 29.28 2.38 -7.09
CA GLY A 58 28.26 3.41 -6.89
C GLY A 58 26.86 2.87 -7.17
N ILE A 59 25.96 2.94 -6.19
CA ILE A 59 24.65 2.28 -6.29
C ILE A 59 23.60 3.31 -6.67
N GLN A 60 23.02 3.13 -7.86
CA GLN A 60 21.77 3.76 -8.25
C GLN A 60 20.64 2.77 -8.00
N MET A 61 19.80 3.04 -6.99
CA MET A 61 18.59 2.26 -6.76
C MET A 61 17.42 2.94 -7.45
N THR A 62 16.83 2.24 -8.42
CA THR A 62 15.59 2.65 -9.05
C THR A 62 14.46 1.81 -8.48
N PHE A 63 13.42 2.47 -7.98
CA PHE A 63 12.18 1.81 -7.61
C PHE A 63 11.18 1.97 -8.77
N PRO A 64 10.93 0.91 -9.56
CA PRO A 64 9.87 0.98 -10.54
C PRO A 64 8.51 1.08 -9.84
N GLY A 65 7.71 2.09 -10.22
CA GLY A 65 6.32 2.27 -9.80
C GLY A 65 6.11 2.25 -8.29
N GLU A 66 5.22 1.37 -7.84
CA GLU A 66 4.74 1.28 -6.45
C GLU A 66 5.69 0.56 -5.48
N LEU A 67 6.83 0.01 -5.94
CA LEU A 67 7.70 -0.81 -5.09
C LEU A 67 8.21 -0.06 -3.85
N TYR A 68 8.51 1.24 -3.97
CA TYR A 68 8.95 1.99 -2.80
C TYR A 68 7.81 2.24 -1.81
N ARG A 69 6.58 2.46 -2.30
CA ARG A 69 5.39 2.56 -1.44
C ARG A 69 5.21 1.27 -0.63
N TYR A 70 5.36 0.13 -1.29
CA TYR A 70 5.25 -1.18 -0.65
C TYR A 70 6.28 -1.39 0.46
N ALA A 71 7.53 -0.99 0.22
CA ALA A 71 8.59 -1.06 1.22
C ALA A 71 8.30 -0.15 2.43
N LEU A 72 7.88 1.09 2.19
CA LEU A 72 7.47 2.02 3.24
C LEU A 72 6.30 1.48 4.06
N ALA A 73 5.30 0.90 3.41
CA ALA A 73 4.13 0.33 4.09
C ALA A 73 4.49 -0.87 4.97
N GLY A 74 5.34 -1.78 4.49
CA GLY A 74 5.80 -2.92 5.30
C GLY A 74 6.58 -2.47 6.53
N ALA A 75 7.47 -1.49 6.37
CA ALA A 75 8.27 -0.96 7.47
C ALA A 75 7.44 -0.13 8.45
N LEU A 76 6.48 0.68 7.98
CA LEU A 76 5.54 1.41 8.84
C LEU A 76 4.60 0.48 9.60
N MET A 77 4.12 -0.61 8.97
CA MET A 77 3.33 -1.63 9.68
C MET A 77 4.11 -2.16 10.89
N ARG A 78 5.35 -2.63 10.69
CA ARG A 78 6.18 -3.14 11.79
C ARG A 78 6.44 -2.08 12.86
N LYS A 79 6.67 -0.84 12.44
CA LYS A 79 6.98 0.29 13.35
C LYS A 79 5.79 0.70 14.20
N ASP A 80 4.61 0.86 13.59
CA ASP A 80 3.44 1.45 14.25
C ASP A 80 2.52 0.41 14.87
N PHE A 81 2.47 -0.80 14.28
CA PHE A 81 1.52 -1.86 14.65
C PHE A 81 2.22 -3.21 14.92
N GLY A 82 3.54 -3.25 15.05
CA GLY A 82 4.29 -4.49 15.31
C GLY A 82 3.91 -5.21 16.62
N GLN A 83 3.32 -4.50 17.58
CA GLN A 83 2.82 -5.05 18.85
C GLN A 83 1.29 -5.02 18.95
N THR A 84 0.60 -4.47 17.95
CA THR A 84 -0.86 -4.39 17.90
C THR A 84 -1.38 -5.45 16.95
N SER A 85 -2.47 -6.11 17.31
CA SER A 85 -3.21 -6.94 16.37
C SER A 85 -4.62 -6.41 16.21
N PHE A 86 -5.13 -6.47 14.99
CA PHE A 86 -6.48 -6.12 14.62
C PHE A 86 -7.18 -7.41 14.21
N ALA A 87 -8.09 -7.90 15.07
CA ALA A 87 -8.83 -9.13 14.79
C ALA A 87 -9.88 -8.93 13.70
N ASP A 88 -10.39 -7.70 13.53
CA ASP A 88 -11.46 -7.40 12.61
C ASP A 88 -11.36 -5.95 12.09
N PHE A 89 -11.60 -5.78 10.79
CA PHE A 89 -11.70 -4.49 10.12
C PHE A 89 -13.11 -4.17 9.63
N SER A 90 -14.13 -4.97 9.95
CA SER A 90 -15.51 -4.80 9.49
C SER A 90 -16.11 -3.43 9.81
N LYS A 91 -15.72 -2.83 10.94
CA LYS A 91 -16.16 -1.50 11.38
C LYS A 91 -15.42 -0.35 10.68
N VAL A 92 -14.31 -0.63 10.01
CA VAL A 92 -13.57 0.37 9.24
C VAL A 92 -14.29 0.59 7.91
N PRO A 93 -14.74 1.81 7.57
CA PRO A 93 -15.32 2.10 6.26
C PRO A 93 -14.39 1.67 5.11
N PRO A 94 -14.91 1.41 3.90
CA PRO A 94 -14.08 1.14 2.73
C PRO A 94 -12.99 2.19 2.56
N LEU A 95 -11.76 1.75 2.26
CA LEU A 95 -10.67 2.70 2.03
C LEU A 95 -10.96 3.56 0.80
N GLN A 96 -10.61 4.84 0.87
CA GLN A 96 -10.66 5.72 -0.29
C GLN A 96 -9.52 5.38 -1.24
N HIS A 97 -9.82 4.76 -2.38
CA HIS A 97 -8.79 4.41 -3.38
C HIS A 97 -8.73 5.44 -4.51
N ARG A 98 -7.54 5.59 -5.11
CA ARG A 98 -7.39 6.25 -6.41
C ARG A 98 -8.40 5.69 -7.44
N PRO A 99 -9.03 6.54 -8.27
CA PRO A 99 -9.96 6.08 -9.30
C PRO A 99 -9.22 5.20 -10.32
N PHE A 100 -9.94 4.28 -10.94
CA PHE A 100 -9.38 3.55 -12.08
C PHE A 100 -9.11 4.53 -13.23
N PRO A 101 -7.97 4.41 -13.93
CA PRO A 101 -7.75 5.21 -15.12
C PRO A 101 -8.77 4.83 -16.19
N ILE A 102 -9.10 5.80 -17.06
CA ILE A 102 -9.93 5.58 -18.25
C ILE A 102 -9.01 5.67 -19.46
N LEU A 103 -9.05 4.66 -20.34
CA LEU A 103 -8.29 4.68 -21.58
C LEU A 103 -9.02 5.55 -22.60
N ASP A 104 -8.49 6.73 -22.87
CA ASP A 104 -8.93 7.55 -23.99
C ASP A 104 -8.19 7.13 -25.28
N GLU A 105 -8.86 6.34 -26.11
CA GLU A 105 -8.33 5.89 -27.39
C GLU A 105 -8.01 7.05 -28.36
N THR A 106 -8.63 8.22 -28.17
CA THR A 106 -8.34 9.40 -29.00
C THR A 106 -7.03 10.10 -28.61
N ALA A 107 -6.58 9.90 -27.37
CA ALA A 107 -5.32 10.41 -26.86
C ALA A 107 -4.12 9.48 -27.18
N VAL A 108 -4.37 8.27 -27.67
CA VAL A 108 -3.30 7.31 -27.99
C VAL A 108 -2.43 7.85 -29.13
N PRO A 109 -1.09 7.97 -28.93
CA PRO A 109 -0.20 8.47 -29.97
C PRO A 109 -0.22 7.60 -31.24
N LYS A 110 -0.22 8.22 -32.42
CA LYS A 110 -0.20 7.49 -33.72
C LYS A 110 1.07 6.65 -33.93
N LYS A 111 2.20 7.06 -33.34
CA LYS A 111 3.47 6.33 -33.47
C LYS A 111 3.44 5.08 -32.59
N LYS A 112 3.53 3.90 -33.21
CA LYS A 112 3.48 2.59 -32.53
C LYS A 112 4.23 2.54 -31.19
N LYS A 113 5.52 2.87 -31.17
CA LYS A 113 6.32 2.86 -29.92
C LYS A 113 5.69 3.70 -28.80
N LYS A 114 5.21 4.90 -29.11
CA LYS A 114 4.55 5.79 -28.14
C LYS A 114 3.16 5.30 -27.75
N ALA A 115 2.45 4.65 -28.67
CA ALA A 115 1.18 3.98 -28.38
C ALA A 115 1.37 2.83 -27.38
N ASP A 116 2.41 2.01 -27.60
CA ASP A 116 2.75 0.88 -26.73
C ASP A 116 3.15 1.37 -25.32
N GLU A 117 3.99 2.42 -25.24
CA GLU A 117 4.34 3.08 -23.97
C GLU A 117 3.11 3.63 -23.24
N PHE A 118 2.21 4.32 -23.95
CA PHE A 118 0.98 4.88 -23.39
C PHE A 118 0.04 3.78 -22.86
N ARG A 119 -0.14 2.70 -23.62
CA ARG A 119 -0.97 1.55 -23.20
C ARG A 119 -0.36 0.81 -22.03
N GLU A 120 0.96 0.71 -21.94
CA GLU A 120 1.62 0.10 -20.79
C GLU A 120 1.49 0.97 -19.54
N GLU A 121 1.64 2.29 -19.64
CA GLU A 121 1.39 3.21 -18.53
C GLU A 121 -0.05 3.10 -18.02
N TYR A 122 -1.03 3.08 -18.92
CA TYR A 122 -2.43 2.82 -18.58
C TYR A 122 -2.60 1.46 -17.88
N ARG A 123 -1.99 0.40 -18.39
CA ARG A 123 -2.05 -0.95 -17.82
C ARG A 123 -1.50 -0.98 -16.40
N LEU A 124 -0.35 -0.34 -16.16
CA LEU A 124 0.28 -0.25 -14.85
C LEU A 124 -0.59 0.55 -13.87
N ALA A 125 -1.11 1.70 -14.27
CA ALA A 125 -2.02 2.50 -13.44
C ALA A 125 -3.32 1.75 -13.10
N TRP A 126 -3.86 0.98 -14.06
CA TRP A 126 -5.02 0.13 -13.82
C TRP A 126 -4.70 -0.99 -12.83
N LEU A 127 -3.54 -1.65 -13.00
CA LEU A 127 -3.08 -2.71 -12.12
C LEU A 127 -2.87 -2.20 -10.69
N ASP A 128 -2.33 -1.00 -10.52
CA ASP A 128 -2.18 -0.37 -9.20
C ASP A 128 -3.53 -0.15 -8.51
N GLY A 129 -4.51 0.42 -9.24
CA GLY A 129 -5.87 0.61 -8.74
C GLY A 129 -6.58 -0.70 -8.41
N PHE A 130 -6.33 -1.75 -9.19
CA PHE A 130 -6.85 -3.09 -8.94
C PHE A 130 -6.22 -3.68 -7.66
N MET A 131 -4.89 -3.63 -7.55
CA MET A 131 -4.15 -4.21 -6.44
C MET A 131 -4.50 -3.57 -5.10
N ALA A 132 -4.73 -2.26 -5.06
CA ALA A 132 -5.14 -1.57 -3.85
C ALA A 132 -6.47 -2.10 -3.29
N ARG A 133 -7.48 -2.29 -4.16
CA ARG A 133 -8.81 -2.81 -3.79
C ARG A 133 -8.78 -4.31 -3.49
N TYR A 134 -8.05 -5.06 -4.32
CA TYR A 134 -7.88 -6.50 -4.14
C TYR A 134 -7.21 -6.80 -2.79
N ALA A 135 -6.13 -6.10 -2.45
CA ALA A 135 -5.45 -6.26 -1.17
C ALA A 135 -6.32 -5.82 0.02
N GLU A 136 -7.13 -4.77 -0.11
CA GLU A 136 -8.10 -4.43 0.95
C GLU A 136 -9.09 -5.59 1.21
N CYS A 137 -9.66 -6.17 0.15
CA CYS A 137 -10.55 -7.34 0.28
C CYS A 137 -9.85 -8.48 1.03
N VAL A 138 -8.62 -8.80 0.64
CA VAL A 138 -7.83 -9.89 1.25
C VAL A 138 -7.57 -9.60 2.73
N VAL A 139 -7.07 -8.41 3.05
CA VAL A 139 -6.76 -8.03 4.44
C VAL A 139 -8.00 -8.03 5.33
N ARG A 140 -9.16 -7.57 4.82
CA ARG A 140 -10.41 -7.61 5.59
C ARG A 140 -10.88 -9.04 5.88
N ARG A 141 -10.62 -9.99 4.97
CA ARG A 141 -11.01 -11.40 5.15
C ARG A 141 -10.12 -12.14 6.13
N ILE A 142 -8.82 -11.85 6.11
CA ILE A 142 -7.80 -12.53 6.91
C ILE A 142 -6.84 -11.53 7.57
N PRO A 143 -7.33 -10.70 8.53
CA PRO A 143 -6.51 -9.66 9.14
C PRO A 143 -5.25 -10.21 9.82
N GLN A 144 -5.40 -11.29 10.58
CA GLN A 144 -4.29 -11.87 11.36
C GLN A 144 -3.24 -12.50 10.44
N GLU A 145 -3.64 -13.31 9.47
CA GLU A 145 -2.71 -13.95 8.53
C GLU A 145 -2.01 -12.92 7.64
N SER A 146 -2.71 -11.83 7.28
CA SER A 146 -2.10 -10.70 6.59
C SER A 146 -1.02 -10.04 7.46
N ARG A 147 -1.28 -9.85 8.75
CA ARG A 147 -0.28 -9.34 9.69
C ARG A 147 0.90 -10.29 9.82
N ASP A 148 0.66 -11.59 9.94
CA ASP A 148 1.70 -12.61 10.11
C ASP A 148 2.59 -12.69 8.86
N LEU A 149 2.00 -12.62 7.66
CA LEU A 149 2.75 -12.41 6.43
C LEU A 149 3.65 -11.19 6.59
N LEU A 150 3.10 -10.02 6.92
CA LEU A 150 3.86 -8.77 7.00
C LEU A 150 4.92 -8.73 8.12
N ALA A 151 4.76 -9.55 9.16
CA ALA A 151 5.73 -9.71 10.25
C ALA A 151 6.88 -10.67 9.89
N SER A 152 6.68 -11.62 8.97
CA SER A 152 7.75 -12.54 8.56
C SER A 152 8.87 -11.82 7.80
N GLU A 153 10.10 -12.31 7.96
CA GLU A 153 11.26 -11.85 7.18
C GLU A 153 11.04 -12.11 5.68
N VAL A 154 11.45 -11.15 4.87
CA VAL A 154 11.32 -11.21 3.41
C VAL A 154 12.19 -12.33 2.85
N ALA A 155 11.60 -13.17 2.00
CA ALA A 155 12.23 -14.36 1.39
C ALA A 155 12.56 -15.49 2.38
N SER A 156 12.00 -15.47 3.59
CA SER A 156 12.10 -16.58 4.53
C SER A 156 11.16 -17.75 4.19
N VAL A 157 11.40 -18.90 4.83
CA VAL A 157 10.48 -20.05 4.79
C VAL A 157 9.13 -19.66 5.40
N GLN A 158 9.12 -18.92 6.50
CA GLN A 158 7.89 -18.44 7.14
C GLN A 158 7.05 -17.59 6.20
N GLU A 159 7.66 -16.71 5.39
CA GLU A 159 6.92 -15.93 4.41
C GLU A 159 6.27 -16.83 3.35
N LYS A 160 6.97 -17.87 2.89
CA LYS A 160 6.42 -18.84 1.94
C LYS A 160 5.21 -19.55 2.52
N ASP A 161 5.29 -19.98 3.77
CA ASP A 161 4.19 -20.69 4.45
C ASP A 161 3.00 -19.75 4.68
N ASN A 162 3.28 -18.49 5.08
CA ASN A 162 2.27 -17.45 5.22
C ASN A 162 1.56 -17.13 3.89
N PHE A 163 2.25 -17.18 2.74
CA PHE A 163 1.56 -17.08 1.45
C PHE A 163 0.65 -18.28 1.17
N GLY A 164 1.02 -19.48 1.63
CA GLY A 164 0.22 -20.70 1.46
C GLY A 164 -1.15 -20.59 2.13
N VAL A 165 -1.21 -20.06 3.35
CA VAL A 165 -2.47 -19.91 4.10
C VAL A 165 -3.42 -18.87 3.50
N MET A 166 -2.91 -17.94 2.69
CA MET A 166 -3.72 -16.88 2.07
C MET A 166 -4.49 -17.34 0.82
N ALA A 167 -4.23 -18.54 0.30
CA ALA A 167 -4.72 -18.98 -1.01
C ALA A 167 -6.25 -18.86 -1.17
N ASP A 168 -7.01 -19.24 -0.16
CA ASP A 168 -8.48 -19.15 -0.17
C ASP A 168 -8.98 -17.70 -0.23
N ALA A 169 -8.44 -16.82 0.61
CA ALA A 169 -8.80 -15.40 0.62
C ALA A 169 -8.43 -14.72 -0.70
N LEU A 170 -7.26 -15.06 -1.26
CA LEU A 170 -6.82 -14.58 -2.57
C LEU A 170 -7.79 -15.00 -3.69
N SER A 171 -8.26 -16.25 -3.65
CA SER A 171 -9.24 -16.77 -4.61
C SER A 171 -10.59 -16.06 -4.47
N LYS A 172 -11.12 -15.96 -3.25
CA LYS A 172 -12.44 -15.35 -2.95
C LYS A 172 -12.50 -13.84 -3.20
N CYS A 173 -11.37 -13.16 -3.26
CA CYS A 173 -11.29 -11.73 -3.61
C CYS A 173 -11.03 -11.49 -5.09
N MET A 174 -10.72 -12.53 -5.88
CA MET A 174 -10.53 -12.39 -7.31
C MET A 174 -11.90 -12.22 -7.99
N PRO A 175 -12.11 -11.20 -8.84
CA PRO A 175 -13.35 -11.07 -9.58
C PRO A 175 -13.58 -12.28 -10.50
N GLU A 176 -14.85 -12.66 -10.67
CA GLU A 176 -15.23 -13.77 -11.54
C GLU A 176 -14.70 -13.60 -12.97
N GLY A 177 -14.29 -14.72 -13.57
CA GLY A 177 -13.74 -14.76 -14.93
C GLY A 177 -12.36 -14.10 -15.10
N ARG A 178 -11.69 -13.68 -14.01
CA ARG A 178 -10.36 -13.08 -14.07
C ARG A 178 -9.30 -13.97 -13.47
N THR A 179 -8.18 -14.07 -14.18
CA THR A 179 -6.94 -14.66 -13.69
C THR A 179 -5.83 -13.64 -13.89
N ILE A 180 -5.26 -13.16 -12.79
CA ILE A 180 -4.10 -12.27 -12.83
C ILE A 180 -2.98 -12.93 -12.03
N ARG A 181 -1.78 -12.99 -12.62
CA ARG A 181 -0.59 -13.49 -11.95
C ARG A 181 0.17 -12.32 -11.33
N PHE A 182 0.39 -12.39 -10.02
CA PHE A 182 1.18 -11.40 -9.31
C PHE A 182 2.47 -12.03 -8.79
N GLY A 183 3.55 -11.25 -8.81
CA GLY A 183 4.75 -11.61 -8.07
C GLY A 183 4.51 -11.45 -6.56
N LYS A 184 5.20 -12.26 -5.75
CA LYS A 184 5.14 -12.18 -4.27
C LYS A 184 5.43 -10.78 -3.73
N GLU A 185 6.31 -10.04 -4.39
CA GLU A 185 6.62 -8.65 -4.03
C GLU A 185 5.41 -7.72 -4.12
N MET A 186 4.75 -7.71 -5.27
CA MET A 186 3.56 -6.90 -5.51
C MET A 186 2.44 -7.28 -4.55
N LEU A 187 2.22 -8.58 -4.34
CA LEU A 187 1.18 -9.06 -3.45
C LEU A 187 1.45 -8.67 -1.98
N ARG A 188 2.64 -8.98 -1.46
CA ARG A 188 3.07 -8.57 -0.12
C ARG A 188 2.95 -7.07 0.07
N GLY A 189 3.45 -6.31 -0.89
CA GLY A 189 3.44 -4.86 -0.86
C GLY A 189 2.05 -4.25 -0.82
N SER A 190 1.15 -4.75 -1.66
CA SER A 190 -0.24 -4.31 -1.70
C SER A 190 -0.96 -4.64 -0.39
N VAL A 191 -0.73 -5.84 0.15
CA VAL A 191 -1.23 -6.25 1.48
C VAL A 191 -0.68 -5.32 2.57
N ALA A 192 0.59 -4.93 2.50
CA ALA A 192 1.19 -3.98 3.44
C ALA A 192 0.50 -2.62 3.41
N VAL A 193 0.28 -2.07 2.22
CA VAL A 193 -0.42 -0.78 2.05
C VAL A 193 -1.84 -0.86 2.57
N ALA A 194 -2.60 -1.88 2.18
CA ALA A 194 -3.98 -2.06 2.62
C ALA A 194 -4.08 -2.24 4.15
N TYR A 195 -3.25 -3.11 4.73
CA TYR A 195 -3.21 -3.35 6.17
C TYR A 195 -2.87 -2.09 6.94
N TYR A 196 -1.84 -1.36 6.54
CA TYR A 196 -1.44 -0.13 7.22
C TYR A 196 -2.57 0.91 7.23
N ARG A 197 -3.23 1.10 6.08
CA ARG A 197 -4.33 2.06 5.96
C ARG A 197 -5.56 1.65 6.76
N LEU A 198 -5.90 0.35 6.80
CA LEU A 198 -6.99 -0.17 7.63
C LEU A 198 -6.68 -0.04 9.13
N ALA A 199 -5.45 -0.36 9.55
CA ALA A 199 -5.01 -0.24 10.94
C ALA A 199 -4.98 1.22 11.43
N ASP A 200 -4.51 2.15 10.59
CA ASP A 200 -4.55 3.59 10.88
C ASP A 200 -6.00 4.09 11.04
N ALA A 201 -6.90 3.70 10.13
CA ALA A 201 -8.32 4.05 10.22
C ALA A 201 -9.00 3.43 11.45
N ALA A 202 -8.72 2.17 11.78
CA ALA A 202 -9.24 1.51 12.97
C ALA A 202 -8.79 2.21 14.26
N THR A 203 -7.53 2.64 14.31
CA THR A 203 -6.98 3.37 15.46
C THR A 203 -7.67 4.73 15.63
N LYS A 204 -7.94 5.44 14.54
CA LYS A 204 -8.67 6.72 14.57
C LYS A 204 -10.12 6.54 15.06
N LEU A 205 -10.82 5.51 14.58
CA LEU A 205 -12.17 5.18 15.03
C LEU A 205 -12.21 4.83 16.53
N ALA A 206 -11.19 4.14 17.03
CA ALA A 206 -11.10 3.80 18.46
C ALA A 206 -10.74 5.01 19.35
N ALA A 207 -10.05 6.02 18.79
CA ALA A 207 -9.68 7.24 19.49
C ALA A 207 -10.80 8.31 19.49
N GLU A 208 -11.81 8.16 18.63
CA GLU A 208 -12.94 9.07 18.57
C GLU A 208 -13.85 8.83 19.80
N PRO A 209 -14.09 9.85 20.65
CA PRO A 209 -14.92 9.66 21.83
C PRO A 209 -16.34 9.28 21.39
N ALA A 210 -16.91 8.26 22.03
CA ALA A 210 -18.30 7.84 21.87
C ALA A 210 -19.24 8.96 22.33
N GLY A 211 -19.46 9.99 21.51
CA GLY A 211 -20.06 11.23 22.01
C GLY A 211 -20.43 12.31 21.01
N THR A 212 -20.54 12.01 19.70
CA THR A 212 -21.14 12.95 18.74
C THR A 212 -22.23 12.26 17.91
N ALA A 213 -23.14 11.55 18.58
CA ALA A 213 -24.47 11.37 18.02
C ALA A 213 -25.17 12.74 18.08
N ALA A 214 -25.17 13.47 16.97
CA ALA A 214 -25.98 14.66 16.83
C ALA A 214 -27.45 14.30 17.12
N PRO A 215 -28.18 15.06 17.95
CA PRO A 215 -29.60 14.80 18.15
C PRO A 215 -30.33 15.00 16.82
N LEU A 216 -31.19 14.05 16.46
CA LEU A 216 -32.22 14.22 15.44
C LEU A 216 -32.97 15.53 15.72
N GLN A 217 -32.77 16.54 14.89
CA GLN A 217 -33.59 17.73 14.91
C GLN A 217 -34.99 17.31 14.46
N THR A 218 -35.96 17.36 15.38
CA THR A 218 -37.37 17.27 15.04
C THR A 218 -37.75 18.52 14.26
N VAL A 219 -38.06 18.34 12.98
CA VAL A 219 -38.66 19.37 12.13
C VAL A 219 -40.05 19.69 12.71
N PRO A 220 -40.36 20.95 13.06
CA PRO A 220 -41.70 21.33 13.45
C PRO A 220 -42.62 21.29 12.22
N ASN A 221 -43.77 20.66 12.40
CA ASN A 221 -44.85 20.59 11.43
C ASN A 221 -45.50 21.98 11.29
N PRO A 222 -45.78 22.49 10.08
CA PRO A 222 -46.53 23.73 9.93
C PRO A 222 -48.04 23.45 10.10
N ASP A 223 -48.71 24.34 10.83
CA ASP A 223 -50.17 24.43 10.95
C ASP A 223 -50.85 24.78 9.61
#